data_AF-A0A257Y9T2-F1
#
_entry.id   AF-A0A257Y9T2-F1
#
_cell.length_a   1.000
_cell.length_b   1.000
_cell.length_c   1.000
_cell.angle_alpha   90.00
_cell.angle_beta   90.00
_cell.angle_gamma   90.00
#
_symmetry.space_group_name_H-M   'P 1'
#
loop_
_entity.id
_entity.type
_entity.pdbx_description
1 polymer ?
#
loop_
_entity_poly.entity_id
_entity_poly.type
_entity_poly.pdbx_seq_one_letter_code
_entity_poly.pdbx_strand_id
1 'polypeptide(L)'
;MSADRDRRISVKRFALIGLAIVAVGSTAACSTASGPNEFLVVAKPLLTVPPEYNLRPPAPGQARPQELSPEAQARVAVFGVDFGQAASDGEKLFIRAAGGGATERTVRSQVDFDAAQLVRKNRNFADMILNFGAGPGREPIIDPAAEAERLRAEAEALKDVTGAGKVMIQPKSTSKLPGL
;
A
#
# COMPACT_ATOMS: atom_id res chain seq x y z
N MET A 1 43.95 -2.85 73.35
CA MET A 1 43.19 -2.53 72.12
C MET A 1 43.98 -1.63 71.14
N SER A 2 45.30 -1.85 70.99
CA SER A 2 46.17 -0.98 70.17
C SER A 2 46.73 -1.67 68.91
N ALA A 3 46.86 -3.01 68.91
CA ALA A 3 47.50 -3.75 67.82
C ALA A 3 46.66 -3.86 66.52
N ASP A 4 45.33 -3.76 66.62
CA ASP A 4 44.43 -3.99 65.47
C ASP A 4 44.28 -2.72 64.58
N ARG A 5 44.61 -1.55 65.13
CA ARG A 5 44.56 -0.28 64.39
C ARG A 5 45.76 -0.13 63.44
N ASP A 6 46.95 -0.53 63.87
CA ASP A 6 48.18 -0.43 63.07
C ASP A 6 48.19 -1.40 61.89
N ARG A 7 47.64 -2.60 62.07
CA ARG A 7 47.54 -3.60 60.99
C ARG A 7 46.63 -3.13 59.87
N ARG A 8 45.53 -2.42 60.17
CA ARG A 8 44.62 -1.86 59.16
C ARG A 8 45.21 -0.66 58.41
N ILE A 9 46.07 0.12 59.05
CA ILE A 9 46.75 1.26 58.41
C ILE A 9 47.86 0.77 57.46
N SER A 10 48.60 -0.26 57.87
CA SER A 10 49.68 -0.83 57.06
C SER A 10 49.15 -1.50 55.79
N VAL A 11 48.07 -2.29 55.87
CA VAL A 11 47.46 -2.95 54.71
C VAL A 11 46.92 -1.96 53.67
N LYS A 12 46.35 -0.83 54.12
CA LYS A 12 45.86 0.23 53.20
C LYS A 12 46.98 0.95 52.47
N ARG A 13 48.15 1.13 53.10
CA ARG A 13 49.33 1.75 52.47
C ARG A 13 49.96 0.84 51.42
N PHE A 14 50.04 -0.47 51.67
CA PHE A 14 50.51 -1.44 50.69
C PHE A 14 49.56 -1.54 49.46
N ALA A 15 48.25 -1.48 49.68
CA ALA A 15 47.27 -1.49 48.59
C ALA A 15 47.36 -0.25 47.67
N LEU A 16 47.71 0.92 48.22
CA LEU A 16 47.87 2.17 47.45
C LEU A 16 49.14 2.19 46.59
N ILE A 17 50.22 1.57 47.05
CA ILE A 17 51.49 1.50 46.30
C ILE A 17 51.40 0.47 45.17
N GLY A 18 50.69 -0.65 45.37
CA GLY A 18 50.49 -1.66 44.33
C GLY A 18 49.68 -1.16 43.12
N LEU A 19 48.73 -0.25 43.33
CA LEU A 19 47.91 0.32 42.25
C LEU A 19 48.68 1.33 41.39
N ALA A 20 49.65 2.04 41.97
CA ALA A 20 50.43 3.06 41.24
C ALA A 20 51.42 2.46 40.22
N ILE A 21 51.94 1.24 40.48
CA ILE A 21 52.92 0.59 39.59
C ILE A 21 52.25 0.03 38.32
N VAL A 22 50.98 -0.37 38.40
CA VAL A 22 50.22 -0.88 37.24
C VAL A 22 49.82 0.24 36.26
N ALA A 23 49.68 1.48 36.75
CA ALA A 23 49.26 2.61 35.92
C ALA A 23 50.37 3.22 35.05
N VAL A 24 51.65 2.98 35.36
CA VAL A 24 52.79 3.59 34.64
C VAL A 24 53.43 2.64 33.62
N GLY A 25 53.20 1.33 33.73
CA GLY A 25 53.78 0.33 32.81
C GLY A 25 53.11 0.25 31.42
N SER A 26 51.96 0.89 31.23
CA SER A 26 51.13 0.76 30.02
C SER A 26 51.30 1.88 28.99
N THR A 27 52.12 2.90 29.26
CA THR A 27 52.28 4.07 28.37
C THR A 27 53.53 4.04 27.48
N ALA A 28 54.44 3.08 27.65
CA ALA A 28 55.68 3.00 26.86
C ALA A 28 55.55 2.25 25.52
N ALA A 29 54.38 1.67 25.20
CA ALA A 29 54.18 0.89 23.98
C ALA A 29 53.64 1.70 22.78
N CYS A 30 53.36 3.00 22.95
CA CYS A 30 52.62 3.79 21.95
C CYS A 30 53.46 4.86 21.22
N SER A 31 54.80 4.90 21.36
CA SER A 31 55.63 5.94 20.74
C SER A 31 56.29 5.57 19.41
N THR A 32 56.05 4.38 18.85
CA THR A 32 56.44 4.06 17.47
C THR A 32 55.27 4.23 16.51
N ALA A 33 54.70 5.44 16.49
CA ALA A 33 53.71 5.80 15.48
C ALA A 33 54.43 6.16 14.16
N SER A 34 54.79 5.13 13.39
CA SER A 34 54.85 5.30 11.94
C SER A 34 53.45 5.66 11.48
N GLY A 35 53.23 6.91 11.08
CA GLY A 35 51.93 7.38 10.60
C GLY A 35 51.38 6.47 9.49
N PRO A 36 50.05 6.35 9.37
CA PRO A 36 49.44 5.49 8.36
C PRO A 36 49.94 5.89 6.97
N ASN A 37 50.51 4.91 6.25
CA ASN A 37 51.16 5.14 4.98
C ASN A 37 50.09 5.42 3.90
N GLU A 38 49.94 6.69 3.53
CA GLU A 38 48.92 7.20 2.60
C GLU A 38 49.11 6.77 1.14
N PHE A 39 50.27 6.18 0.80
CA PHE A 39 50.55 5.63 -0.53
C PHE A 39 50.44 4.11 -0.59
N LEU A 40 50.00 3.47 0.49
CA LEU A 40 49.88 2.02 0.55
C LEU A 40 48.58 1.59 -0.13
N VAL A 41 48.69 1.15 -1.38
CA VAL A 41 47.55 0.62 -2.15
C VAL A 41 47.22 -0.79 -1.65
N VAL A 42 46.17 -0.92 -0.85
CA VAL A 42 45.62 -2.21 -0.46
C VAL A 42 44.68 -2.72 -1.55
N ALA A 43 44.99 -3.88 -2.12
CA ALA A 43 44.10 -4.54 -3.06
C ALA A 43 42.80 -4.93 -2.35
N LYS A 44 41.65 -4.49 -2.89
CA LYS A 44 40.34 -4.95 -2.42
C LYS A 44 40.16 -6.41 -2.82
N PRO A 45 39.63 -7.28 -1.94
CA PRO A 45 39.32 -8.65 -2.31
C PRO A 45 38.33 -8.65 -3.47
N LEU A 46 38.50 -9.59 -4.41
CA LEU A 46 37.57 -9.72 -5.53
C LEU A 46 36.16 -10.01 -4.97
N LEU A 47 35.18 -9.26 -5.46
CA LEU A 47 33.76 -9.55 -5.23
C LEU A 47 33.43 -10.84 -5.99
N THR A 48 33.36 -11.95 -5.27
CA THR A 48 32.85 -13.22 -5.80
C THR A 48 31.33 -13.16 -5.72
N VAL A 49 30.69 -13.04 -6.89
CA VAL A 49 29.26 -13.27 -7.00
C VAL A 49 29.02 -14.73 -6.65
N PRO A 50 28.19 -15.05 -5.63
CA PRO A 50 27.89 -16.42 -5.29
C PRO A 50 27.31 -17.15 -6.52
N PRO A 51 27.65 -18.44 -6.73
CA PRO A 51 27.21 -19.20 -7.90
C PRO A 51 25.68 -19.34 -8.01
N GLU A 52 24.95 -19.02 -6.94
CA GLU A 52 23.49 -19.07 -6.85
C GLU A 52 22.81 -17.71 -7.10
N TYR A 53 23.34 -16.86 -7.97
CA TYR A 53 22.60 -15.69 -8.48
C TYR A 53 21.66 -16.04 -9.65
N ASN A 54 21.21 -17.30 -9.71
CA ASN A 54 20.30 -17.80 -10.72
C ASN A 54 18.86 -17.74 -10.20
N LEU A 55 18.45 -16.59 -9.65
CA LEU A 55 17.03 -16.30 -9.56
C LEU A 55 16.50 -16.26 -10.98
N ARG A 56 15.85 -17.36 -11.38
CA ARG A 56 15.17 -17.47 -12.66
C ARG A 56 14.29 -16.22 -12.80
N PRO A 57 14.50 -15.38 -13.84
CA PRO A 57 13.62 -14.26 -14.09
C PRO A 57 12.17 -14.78 -14.09
N PRO A 58 11.27 -14.15 -13.33
CA PRO A 58 9.89 -14.61 -13.26
C PRO A 58 9.35 -14.66 -14.68
N ALA A 59 8.78 -15.81 -15.07
CA ALA A 59 8.26 -15.97 -16.42
C ALA A 59 7.19 -14.89 -16.66
N PRO A 60 7.23 -14.18 -17.81
CA PRO A 60 6.24 -13.18 -18.12
C PRO A 60 4.84 -13.82 -18.09
N GLY A 61 3.97 -13.30 -17.22
CA GLY A 61 2.58 -13.77 -17.06
C GLY A 61 2.31 -14.72 -15.87
N GLN A 62 3.31 -15.09 -15.07
CA GLN A 62 3.06 -15.78 -13.79
C GLN A 62 2.55 -14.79 -12.74
N ALA A 63 1.56 -15.23 -11.95
CA ALA A 63 1.00 -14.44 -10.85
C ALA A 63 2.14 -14.05 -9.89
N ARG A 64 2.39 -12.75 -9.77
CA ARG A 64 3.44 -12.26 -8.87
C ARG A 64 2.94 -12.46 -7.45
N PRO A 65 3.73 -13.06 -6.54
CA PRO A 65 3.35 -13.14 -5.12
C PRO A 65 3.03 -11.78 -4.48
N GLN A 66 3.54 -10.69 -5.07
CA GLN A 66 3.27 -9.31 -4.66
C GLN A 66 1.94 -8.73 -5.19
N GLU A 67 1.19 -9.44 -6.02
CA GLU A 67 -0.15 -9.04 -6.49
C GLU A 67 -1.25 -9.43 -5.47
N LEU A 68 -1.02 -9.18 -4.18
CA LEU A 68 -2.16 -9.02 -3.26
C LEU A 68 -2.99 -7.86 -3.79
N SER A 69 -4.31 -8.03 -3.91
CA SER A 69 -5.18 -6.93 -4.32
C SER A 69 -4.90 -5.71 -3.43
N PRO A 70 -4.87 -4.48 -3.99
CA PRO A 70 -4.61 -3.27 -3.19
C PRO A 70 -5.54 -3.18 -1.97
N GLU A 71 -6.78 -3.66 -2.11
CA GLU A 71 -7.76 -3.75 -1.03
C GLU A 71 -7.38 -4.76 0.05
N ALA A 72 -6.84 -5.92 -0.31
CA ALA A 72 -6.35 -6.90 0.66
C ALA A 72 -5.13 -6.38 1.40
N GLN A 73 -4.19 -5.72 0.71
CA GLN A 73 -3.03 -5.08 1.34
C GLN A 73 -3.45 -3.97 2.31
N ALA A 74 -4.36 -3.09 1.87
CA ALA A 74 -4.88 -2.01 2.72
C ALA A 74 -5.61 -2.55 3.95
N ARG A 75 -6.39 -3.63 3.80
CA ARG A 75 -7.10 -4.26 4.92
C ARG A 75 -6.13 -4.79 5.98
N VAL A 76 -5.06 -5.45 5.54
CA VAL A 76 -4.00 -5.93 6.45
C VAL A 76 -3.25 -4.77 7.09
N ALA A 77 -2.98 -3.69 6.34
CA ALA A 77 -2.31 -2.51 6.89
C ALA A 77 -3.15 -1.78 7.94
N VAL A 78 -4.47 -1.70 7.76
CA VAL A 78 -5.38 -0.99 8.67
C VAL A 78 -5.76 -1.82 9.89
N PHE A 79 -6.09 -3.10 9.70
CA PHE A 79 -6.64 -3.95 10.76
C PHE A 79 -5.67 -5.01 11.29
N GLY A 80 -4.51 -5.19 10.65
CA GLY A 80 -3.62 -6.31 10.91
C GLY A 80 -4.21 -7.65 10.45
N VAL A 81 -3.44 -8.71 10.63
CA VAL A 81 -3.90 -10.10 10.40
C VAL A 81 -4.54 -10.73 11.63
N ASP A 82 -4.32 -10.17 12.82
CA ASP A 82 -4.61 -10.79 14.11
C ASP A 82 -5.69 -10.07 14.94
N PHE A 83 -6.65 -9.42 14.28
CA PHE A 83 -7.72 -8.70 14.98
C PHE A 83 -8.54 -9.67 15.86
N GLY A 84 -8.42 -9.51 17.19
CA GLY A 84 -9.13 -10.33 18.18
C GLY A 84 -8.49 -11.68 18.53
N GLN A 85 -7.33 -12.03 17.97
CA GLN A 85 -6.63 -13.29 18.31
C GLN A 85 -6.13 -13.30 19.76
N ALA A 86 -5.67 -12.15 20.27
CA ALA A 86 -5.19 -11.99 21.63
C ALA A 86 -6.29 -11.58 22.64
N ALA A 87 -7.57 -11.61 22.24
CA ALA A 87 -8.66 -11.20 23.13
C ALA A 87 -8.78 -12.15 24.33
N SER A 88 -8.92 -11.57 25.53
CA SER A 88 -9.13 -12.34 26.76
C SER A 88 -10.53 -13.00 26.76
N ASP A 89 -10.71 -14.05 27.56
CA ASP A 89 -12.00 -14.74 27.62
C ASP A 89 -13.12 -13.85 28.18
N GLY A 90 -12.80 -12.91 29.09
CA GLY A 90 -13.74 -11.90 29.57
C GLY A 90 -14.19 -10.94 28.47
N GLU A 91 -13.28 -10.57 27.57
CA GLU A 91 -13.56 -9.68 26.44
C GLU A 91 -14.40 -10.37 25.36
N LYS A 92 -14.13 -11.65 25.10
CA LYS A 92 -15.00 -12.49 24.25
C LYS A 92 -16.41 -12.61 24.83
N LEU A 93 -16.54 -12.78 26.15
CA LEU A 93 -17.83 -12.85 26.83
C LEU A 93 -18.58 -11.52 26.77
N PHE A 94 -17.88 -10.40 26.98
CA PHE A 94 -18.47 -9.08 26.88
C PHE A 94 -18.98 -8.78 25.46
N ILE A 95 -18.19 -9.08 24.42
CA ILE A 95 -18.61 -8.90 23.02
C ILE A 95 -19.80 -9.81 22.68
N ARG A 96 -19.82 -11.05 23.18
CA ARG A 96 -20.98 -11.95 23.01
C ARG A 96 -22.23 -11.40 23.69
N ALA A 97 -22.11 -10.89 24.91
CA ALA A 97 -23.21 -10.25 25.63
C ALA A 97 -23.70 -8.97 24.95
N ALA A 98 -22.78 -8.20 24.34
CA ALA A 98 -23.08 -7.04 23.52
C ALA A 98 -23.62 -7.39 22.12
N GLY A 99 -23.80 -8.68 21.79
CA GLY A 99 -24.32 -9.13 20.50
C GLY A 99 -23.31 -9.06 19.33
N GLY A 100 -22.05 -8.71 19.56
CA GLY A 100 -21.03 -8.58 18.52
C GLY A 100 -20.68 -9.89 17.80
N GLY A 101 -20.92 -11.04 18.44
CA GLY A 101 -20.71 -12.37 17.85
C GLY A 101 -21.72 -12.79 16.78
N ALA A 102 -22.83 -12.06 16.63
CA ALA A 102 -23.89 -12.36 15.66
C ALA A 102 -23.70 -11.67 14.30
N THR A 103 -22.62 -10.90 14.13
CA THR A 103 -22.32 -10.24 12.86
C THR A 103 -21.67 -11.21 11.89
N GLU A 104 -22.40 -11.51 10.82
CA GLU A 104 -21.89 -12.34 9.74
C GLU A 104 -20.73 -11.57 9.04
N ARG A 105 -19.61 -12.26 8.78
CA ARG A 105 -18.36 -11.60 8.37
C ARG A 105 -18.44 -11.04 6.94
N THR A 106 -19.35 -11.55 6.11
CA THR A 106 -19.56 -11.14 4.72
C THR A 106 -20.66 -10.08 4.56
N VAL A 107 -21.28 -9.59 5.65
CA VAL A 107 -22.35 -8.57 5.59
C VAL A 107 -21.93 -7.34 4.78
N ARG A 108 -20.68 -6.87 4.90
CA ARG A 108 -20.21 -5.73 4.09
C ARG A 108 -20.20 -6.04 2.60
N SER A 109 -19.66 -7.20 2.20
CA SER A 109 -19.67 -7.61 0.79
C SER A 109 -21.08 -7.86 0.27
N GLN A 110 -21.99 -8.34 1.11
CA GLN A 110 -23.40 -8.51 0.73
C GLN A 110 -24.09 -7.16 0.54
N VAL A 111 -23.91 -6.21 1.46
CA VAL A 111 -24.42 -4.84 1.34
C VAL A 111 -23.84 -4.14 0.12
N ASP A 112 -22.55 -4.30 -0.14
CA ASP A 112 -21.90 -3.73 -1.33
C ASP A 112 -22.47 -4.33 -2.62
N PHE A 113 -22.74 -5.64 -2.63
CA PHE A 113 -23.38 -6.31 -3.77
C PHE A 113 -24.81 -5.82 -4.00
N ASP A 114 -25.59 -5.70 -2.92
CA ASP A 114 -26.97 -5.18 -2.98
C ASP A 114 -26.97 -3.69 -3.40
N ALA A 115 -26.01 -2.90 -2.91
CA ALA A 115 -25.80 -1.51 -3.30
C ALA A 115 -25.34 -1.36 -4.75
N ALA A 116 -24.54 -2.30 -5.27
CA ALA A 116 -24.16 -2.32 -6.68
C ALA A 116 -25.38 -2.52 -7.59
N GLN A 117 -26.39 -3.29 -7.17
CA GLN A 117 -27.64 -3.39 -7.93
C GLN A 117 -28.41 -2.06 -7.97
N LEU A 118 -28.31 -1.23 -6.94
CA LEU A 118 -28.91 0.12 -6.89
C LEU A 118 -28.25 1.13 -7.83
N VAL A 119 -27.06 0.84 -8.38
CA VAL A 119 -26.36 1.72 -9.36
C VAL A 119 -27.10 1.71 -10.71
N ARG A 120 -27.73 0.59 -11.09
CA ARG A 120 -28.74 0.57 -12.15
C ARG A 120 -30.10 0.85 -11.52
N LYS A 121 -30.44 2.12 -11.34
CA LYS A 121 -31.78 2.52 -10.90
C LYS A 121 -32.82 1.85 -11.78
N ASN A 122 -33.80 1.22 -11.16
CA ASN A 122 -34.94 0.65 -11.87
C ASN A 122 -35.57 1.77 -12.72
N ARG A 123 -35.59 1.59 -14.05
CA ARG A 123 -36.12 2.59 -14.98
C ARG A 123 -37.50 3.06 -14.56
N ASN A 124 -38.37 2.15 -14.14
CA ASN A 124 -39.71 2.50 -13.66
C ASN A 124 -39.70 3.44 -12.44
N PHE A 125 -38.74 3.28 -11.51
CA PHE A 125 -38.63 4.16 -10.35
C PHE A 125 -38.02 5.52 -10.73
N ALA A 126 -37.01 5.53 -11.61
CA ALA A 126 -36.44 6.77 -12.13
C ALA A 126 -37.49 7.56 -12.93
N ASP A 127 -38.25 6.91 -13.79
CA ASP A 127 -39.34 7.50 -14.58
C ASP A 127 -40.47 7.99 -13.68
N MET A 128 -40.76 7.32 -12.56
CA MET A 128 -41.74 7.79 -11.58
C MET A 128 -41.30 9.10 -10.90
N ILE A 129 -40.02 9.26 -10.59
CA ILE A 129 -39.48 10.49 -10.00
C ILE A 129 -39.43 11.61 -11.04
N LEU A 130 -38.92 11.31 -12.25
CA LEU A 130 -38.78 12.30 -13.32
C LEU A 130 -40.15 12.80 -13.81
N ASN A 131 -41.15 11.91 -13.84
CA ASN A 131 -42.53 12.23 -14.20
C ASN A 131 -43.43 12.44 -12.97
N PHE A 132 -42.86 12.78 -11.80
CA PHE A 132 -43.67 12.98 -10.59
C PHE A 132 -44.67 14.14 -10.79
N GLY A 133 -45.96 13.83 -10.69
CA GLY A 133 -47.05 14.79 -10.95
C GLY A 133 -47.46 14.91 -12.43
N ALA A 134 -46.70 14.35 -13.35
CA ALA A 134 -47.15 14.09 -14.72
C ALA A 134 -47.86 12.73 -14.74
N GLY A 135 -49.02 12.62 -15.40
CA GLY A 135 -49.69 11.33 -15.61
C GLY A 135 -48.77 10.32 -16.32
N PRO A 136 -49.16 9.02 -16.39
CA PRO A 136 -48.32 7.97 -17.00
C PRO A 136 -47.79 8.48 -18.33
N GLY A 137 -46.45 8.55 -18.44
CA GLY A 137 -45.75 9.21 -19.53
C GLY A 137 -46.34 8.77 -20.85
N ARG A 138 -47.16 9.64 -21.44
CA ARG A 138 -47.67 9.40 -22.79
C ARG A 138 -46.44 9.56 -23.66
N GLU A 139 -46.01 8.45 -24.27
CA GLU A 139 -45.10 8.55 -25.39
C GLU A 139 -45.71 9.57 -26.37
N PRO A 140 -44.96 10.59 -26.80
CA PRO A 140 -45.50 11.54 -27.76
C PRO A 140 -45.96 10.73 -28.96
N ILE A 141 -47.24 10.86 -29.31
CA ILE A 141 -47.80 10.23 -30.51
C ILE A 141 -47.13 10.95 -31.68
N ILE A 142 -46.10 10.32 -32.24
CA ILE A 142 -45.34 10.84 -33.36
C ILE A 142 -46.11 10.49 -34.64
N ASP A 143 -46.39 11.49 -35.46
CA ASP A 143 -46.93 11.27 -36.81
C ASP A 143 -45.83 10.64 -37.69
N PRO A 144 -46.03 9.40 -38.20
CA PRO A 144 -45.02 8.71 -38.97
C PRO A 144 -44.63 9.45 -40.26
N ALA A 145 -45.54 10.22 -40.87
CA ALA A 145 -45.26 10.96 -42.09
C ALA A 145 -44.34 12.17 -41.81
N ALA A 146 -44.69 12.98 -40.80
CA ALA A 146 -43.89 14.13 -40.40
C ALA A 146 -42.50 13.73 -39.88
N GLU A 147 -42.41 12.60 -39.16
CA GLU A 147 -41.15 12.05 -38.69
C GLU A 147 -40.25 11.61 -39.84
N ALA A 148 -40.81 10.95 -40.85
CA ALA A 148 -40.07 10.50 -42.02
C ALA A 148 -39.50 11.70 -42.82
N GLU A 149 -40.23 12.81 -42.89
CA GLU A 149 -39.74 14.05 -43.50
C GLU A 149 -38.59 14.66 -42.71
N ARG A 150 -38.70 14.74 -41.37
CA ARG A 150 -37.62 15.24 -40.52
C ARG A 150 -36.34 14.41 -40.68
N LEU A 151 -36.48 13.07 -40.68
CA LEU A 151 -35.35 12.15 -40.85
C LEU A 151 -34.70 12.27 -42.23
N ARG A 152 -35.47 12.54 -43.29
CA ARG A 152 -34.93 12.80 -44.63
C ARG A 152 -34.15 14.11 -44.68
N ALA A 153 -34.70 15.19 -44.10
CA ALA A 153 -34.03 16.48 -44.04
C ALA A 153 -32.73 16.41 -43.22
N GLU A 154 -32.73 15.72 -42.08
CA GLU A 154 -31.52 15.46 -41.30
C GLU A 154 -30.51 14.63 -42.09
N ALA A 155 -30.94 13.57 -42.78
CA ALA A 155 -30.04 12.74 -43.59
C ALA A 155 -29.42 13.53 -44.76
N GLU A 156 -30.15 14.47 -45.36
CA GLU A 156 -29.63 15.37 -46.39
C GLU A 156 -28.60 16.36 -45.81
N ALA A 157 -28.90 16.97 -44.66
CA ALA A 157 -27.96 17.84 -43.95
C ALA A 157 -26.69 17.07 -43.52
N LEU A 158 -26.83 15.84 -43.05
CA LEU A 158 -25.68 14.98 -42.74
C LEU A 158 -24.86 14.67 -43.98
N LYS A 159 -25.49 14.41 -45.13
CA LYS A 159 -24.78 14.17 -46.40
C LYS A 159 -24.04 15.40 -46.88
N ASP A 160 -24.61 16.59 -46.72
CA ASP A 160 -23.98 17.87 -47.07
C ASP A 160 -22.73 18.12 -46.21
N VAL A 161 -22.83 17.89 -44.89
CA VAL A 161 -21.71 18.09 -43.96
C VAL A 161 -20.62 17.00 -44.09
N THR A 162 -21.01 15.75 -44.32
CA THR A 162 -20.07 14.60 -44.31
C THR A 162 -19.63 14.13 -45.70
N GLY A 163 -20.17 14.73 -46.77
CA GLY A 163 -19.84 14.39 -48.16
C GLY A 163 -20.08 12.92 -48.53
N ALA A 164 -20.99 12.24 -47.81
CA ALA A 164 -21.25 10.79 -47.88
C ALA A 164 -20.08 9.88 -47.46
N GLY A 165 -19.01 10.42 -46.87
CA GLY A 165 -17.88 9.67 -46.36
C GLY A 165 -18.16 9.04 -44.99
N LYS A 166 -17.63 7.83 -44.74
CA LYS A 166 -17.71 7.19 -43.42
C LYS A 166 -16.85 7.97 -42.41
N VAL A 167 -17.47 8.70 -41.49
CA VAL A 167 -16.78 9.43 -40.41
C VAL A 167 -16.20 8.41 -39.42
N MET A 168 -14.88 8.26 -39.44
CA MET A 168 -14.15 7.39 -38.51
C MET A 168 -13.60 8.24 -37.35
N ILE A 169 -14.24 8.17 -36.18
CA ILE A 169 -13.76 8.84 -34.97
C ILE A 169 -12.66 7.96 -34.36
N GLN A 170 -11.39 8.37 -34.52
CA GLN A 170 -10.27 7.71 -33.85
C GLN A 170 -9.93 8.47 -32.55
N PRO A 171 -9.94 7.81 -31.38
CA PRO A 171 -9.45 8.42 -30.15
C PRO A 171 -7.94 8.64 -30.27
N LYS A 172 -7.51 9.90 -30.26
CA LYS A 172 -6.09 10.25 -30.31
C LYS A 172 -5.45 9.93 -28.95
N SER A 173 -4.60 8.91 -28.89
CA SER A 173 -3.88 8.48 -27.66
C SER A 173 -2.65 9.33 -27.33
N THR A 174 -2.45 10.47 -27.99
CA THR A 174 -1.32 11.33 -27.67
C THR A 174 -1.61 12.04 -26.35
N SER A 175 -0.69 11.91 -25.39
CA SER A 175 -0.69 12.73 -24.18
C SER A 175 -0.90 14.20 -24.58
N LYS A 176 -1.73 14.93 -23.83
CA LYS A 176 -1.97 16.37 -24.06
C LYS A 176 -0.73 17.23 -23.75
N LEU A 177 0.37 16.61 -23.36
CA LEU A 177 1.62 17.24 -22.96
C LEU A 177 2.64 17.07 -24.09
N PRO A 178 3.08 18.17 -24.74
CA PRO A 178 4.21 18.09 -25.65
C PRO A 178 5.48 17.80 -24.82
N GLY A 179 6.14 16.67 -25.08
CA GLY A 179 7.47 16.36 -24.54
C GLY A 179 7.57 15.25 -23.49
N LEU A 180 6.67 14.26 -23.49
CA LEU A 180 6.85 12.98 -22.78
C LEU A 180 6.47 11.80 -23.69
#